data_AF-A0A1H8ZK93-F1
#
_entry.id   AF-A0A1H8ZK93-F1
#
_cell.length_a   1.000
_cell.length_b   1.000
_cell.length_c   1.000
_cell.angle_alpha   90.00
_cell.angle_beta   90.00
_cell.angle_gamma   90.00
#
_symmetry.space_group_name_H-M   'P 1'
#
loop_
_entity.id
_entity.type
_entity.pdbx_description
1 polymer ?
#
loop_
_entity_poly.entity_id
_entity_poly.type
_entity_poly.pdbx_seq_one_letter_code
_entity_poly.pdbx_strand_id
1 'polypeptide(L)'
;MFDRLVEAFNQTLDLNNFYQELTEYYWQYPLDDYLTDYLKFTKYLHDLGYVDLQLQILHKMYDHSQHHKIAYQLAKLYDEFNQAELALKWINLAKSSKFSYQKNLLHANILMNLGDYSLSKKILNKLIKSFPDRAEAYQSLAELAYLQNDIDRQIYFLEILDQYFSKYIDFQQLRTDLLGAYSQQEMLDLAKIKELVEDTDAPELTSQDYSLLAQIYLNIYVYEQSAQYAKRAIDLNPDDFSAHFILLEDYHFLRQDLEFEQSMDWLKHNLPAYSDLYLHLIELAGRFTYYDSQLADQVLEYYELSEEFDQREALIDYYVNYCLQAGQAQKALDFLKNIEDPYMHPVYLSYHYARIYQALGIESQVAAQYETALNNLLSKPNLALDYARFLKDQNKLEEALTVSERYERTYYDNKALRRLREELRRQHEQAEE
;
A
#
# COMPACT_ATOMS: atom_id res chain seq x y z
N MET A 1 -11.87 -28.31 -38.70
CA MET A 1 -12.61 -28.82 -37.53
C MET A 1 -13.20 -27.68 -36.71
N PHE A 2 -12.43 -26.61 -36.47
CA PHE A 2 -12.86 -25.41 -35.73
C PHE A 2 -14.23 -24.86 -36.16
N ASP A 3 -14.43 -24.57 -37.45
CA ASP A 3 -15.70 -23.98 -37.93
C ASP A 3 -16.92 -24.86 -37.63
N ARG A 4 -16.75 -26.18 -37.68
CA ARG A 4 -17.83 -27.13 -37.36
C ARG A 4 -18.17 -27.13 -35.87
N LEU A 5 -17.18 -26.94 -35.01
CA LEU A 5 -17.40 -26.83 -33.56
C LEU A 5 -18.12 -25.53 -33.21
N VAL A 6 -17.76 -24.43 -33.87
CA VAL A 6 -18.44 -23.14 -33.71
C VAL A 6 -19.88 -23.22 -34.21
N GLU A 7 -20.11 -23.82 -35.38
CA GLU A 7 -21.46 -24.01 -35.92
C GLU A 7 -22.32 -24.87 -34.99
N ALA A 8 -21.81 -26.00 -34.53
CA ALA A 8 -22.51 -26.87 -33.58
C ALA A 8 -22.83 -26.11 -32.28
N PHE A 9 -21.86 -25.42 -31.69
CA PHE A 9 -22.05 -24.63 -30.47
C PHE A 9 -23.15 -23.58 -30.61
N ASN A 10 -23.18 -22.87 -31.73
CA ASN A 10 -24.19 -21.83 -32.00
C ASN A 10 -25.59 -22.41 -32.26
N GLN A 11 -25.70 -23.70 -32.62
CA GLN A 11 -26.97 -24.39 -32.85
C GLN A 11 -27.53 -25.06 -31.58
N THR A 12 -26.71 -25.24 -30.54
CA THR A 12 -27.16 -25.87 -29.30
C THR A 12 -27.77 -24.86 -28.33
N LEU A 13 -28.96 -25.18 -27.79
CA LEU A 13 -29.66 -24.35 -26.79
C LEU A 13 -29.20 -24.60 -25.35
N ASP A 14 -28.50 -25.71 -25.09
CA ASP A 14 -28.05 -26.16 -23.77
C ASP A 14 -26.58 -26.61 -23.83
N LEU A 15 -25.74 -26.00 -22.98
CA LEU A 15 -24.31 -26.27 -22.90
C LEU A 15 -24.00 -27.73 -22.51
N ASN A 16 -24.86 -28.37 -21.72
CA ASN A 16 -24.67 -29.77 -21.35
C ASN A 16 -24.89 -30.70 -22.56
N ASN A 17 -25.90 -30.39 -23.38
CA ASN A 17 -26.14 -31.12 -24.62
C ASN A 17 -24.97 -30.93 -25.59
N PHE A 18 -24.44 -29.71 -25.69
CA PHE A 18 -23.28 -29.45 -26.55
C PHE A 18 -22.05 -30.23 -26.08
N TYR A 19 -21.79 -30.26 -24.76
CA TYR A 19 -20.69 -31.04 -24.21
C TYR A 19 -20.85 -32.55 -24.48
N GLN A 20 -22.08 -33.08 -24.38
CA GLN A 20 -22.36 -34.48 -24.75
C GLN A 20 -22.15 -34.73 -26.24
N GLU A 21 -22.64 -33.87 -27.12
CA GLU A 21 -22.44 -33.98 -28.58
C GLU A 21 -20.96 -33.93 -28.97
N LEU A 22 -20.21 -33.02 -28.35
CA LEU A 22 -18.75 -33.02 -28.41
C LEU A 22 -18.22 -34.41 -28.07
N THR A 23 -18.61 -34.96 -26.90
CA THR A 23 -18.16 -36.26 -26.33
C THR A 23 -18.43 -37.45 -27.25
N GLU A 24 -19.63 -37.49 -27.82
CA GLU A 24 -20.10 -38.62 -28.61
C GLU A 24 -19.61 -38.57 -30.06
N TYR A 25 -19.51 -37.38 -30.66
CA TYR A 25 -19.33 -37.25 -32.10
C TYR A 25 -17.93 -36.75 -32.50
N TYR A 26 -17.42 -35.75 -31.78
CA TYR A 26 -16.21 -35.04 -32.19
C TYR A 26 -14.93 -35.64 -31.59
N TRP A 27 -14.98 -36.21 -30.39
CA TRP A 27 -13.82 -36.97 -29.84
C TRP A 27 -13.57 -38.34 -30.50
N GLN A 28 -14.37 -38.72 -31.51
CA GLN A 28 -14.04 -39.88 -32.37
C GLN A 28 -12.88 -39.59 -33.34
N TYR A 29 -12.60 -38.30 -33.62
CA TYR A 29 -11.50 -37.90 -34.48
C TYR A 29 -10.17 -37.90 -33.70
N PRO A 30 -9.03 -38.31 -34.30
CA PRO A 30 -7.74 -38.31 -33.64
C PRO A 30 -7.38 -36.90 -33.14
N LEU A 31 -7.22 -36.73 -31.82
CA LEU A 31 -7.00 -35.41 -31.23
C LEU A 31 -5.73 -34.74 -31.77
N ASP A 32 -4.67 -35.50 -32.01
CA ASP A 32 -3.39 -34.97 -32.49
C ASP A 32 -3.51 -34.30 -33.87
N ASP A 33 -4.36 -34.83 -34.74
CA ASP A 33 -4.57 -34.28 -36.09
C ASP A 33 -5.34 -32.94 -36.06
N TYR A 34 -6.15 -32.73 -35.02
CA TYR A 34 -7.04 -31.56 -34.89
C TYR A 34 -6.76 -30.70 -33.66
N LEU A 35 -5.64 -30.93 -32.95
CA LEU A 35 -5.34 -30.29 -31.67
C LEU A 35 -5.41 -28.75 -31.76
N THR A 36 -4.85 -28.19 -32.83
CA THR A 36 -4.86 -26.73 -33.04
C THR A 36 -6.28 -26.18 -33.19
N ASP A 37 -7.17 -26.90 -33.87
CA ASP A 37 -8.56 -26.48 -34.06
C ASP A 37 -9.35 -26.56 -32.76
N TYR A 38 -9.13 -27.61 -31.96
CA TYR A 38 -9.73 -27.71 -30.62
C TYR A 38 -9.24 -26.60 -29.69
N LEU A 39 -7.94 -26.30 -29.68
CA LEU A 39 -7.40 -25.21 -28.85
C LEU A 39 -7.89 -23.82 -29.31
N LYS A 40 -8.12 -23.62 -30.60
CA LYS A 40 -8.79 -22.40 -31.09
C LYS A 40 -10.23 -22.32 -30.60
N PHE A 41 -10.95 -23.43 -30.60
CA PHE A 41 -12.32 -23.49 -30.12
C PHE A 41 -12.42 -23.21 -28.61
N THR A 42 -11.53 -23.78 -27.81
CA THR A 42 -11.49 -23.48 -26.36
C THR A 42 -11.16 -22.01 -26.10
N LYS A 43 -10.30 -21.39 -26.90
CA LYS A 43 -10.08 -19.94 -26.83
C LYS A 43 -11.34 -19.14 -27.21
N TYR A 44 -12.05 -19.54 -28.26
CA TYR A 44 -13.31 -18.90 -28.65
C TYR A 44 -14.34 -18.93 -27.50
N LEU A 45 -14.44 -20.04 -26.76
CA LEU A 45 -15.30 -20.13 -25.58
C LEU A 45 -14.87 -19.19 -24.46
N HIS A 46 -13.56 -19.04 -24.24
CA HIS A 46 -13.01 -18.09 -23.27
C HIS A 46 -13.42 -16.66 -23.59
N ASP A 47 -13.24 -16.25 -24.84
CA ASP A 47 -13.53 -14.89 -25.32
C ASP A 47 -15.05 -14.56 -25.19
N LEU A 48 -15.91 -15.59 -25.15
CA LEU A 48 -17.35 -15.46 -24.91
C LEU A 48 -17.76 -15.57 -23.42
N GLY A 49 -16.81 -15.82 -22.51
CA GLY A 49 -17.06 -15.97 -21.07
C GLY A 49 -17.45 -17.39 -20.61
N TYR A 50 -17.42 -18.41 -21.48
CA TYR A 50 -17.74 -19.80 -21.14
C TYR A 50 -16.56 -20.57 -20.54
N VAL A 51 -15.99 -20.04 -19.46
CA VAL A 51 -14.76 -20.53 -18.81
C VAL A 51 -14.92 -21.95 -18.26
N ASP A 52 -16.04 -22.26 -17.60
CA ASP A 52 -16.26 -23.59 -17.02
C ASP A 52 -16.31 -24.68 -18.11
N LEU A 53 -16.97 -24.38 -19.22
CA LEU A 53 -17.02 -25.28 -20.38
C LEU A 53 -15.64 -25.42 -21.02
N GLN A 54 -14.88 -24.33 -21.14
CA GLN A 54 -13.49 -24.36 -21.60
C GLN A 54 -12.64 -25.31 -20.73
N LEU A 55 -12.72 -25.19 -19.41
CA LEU A 55 -12.01 -26.06 -18.47
C LEU A 55 -12.40 -27.53 -18.66
N GLN A 56 -13.70 -27.83 -18.70
CA GLN A 56 -14.20 -29.20 -18.90
C GLN A 56 -13.66 -29.82 -20.19
N ILE A 57 -13.71 -29.08 -21.30
CA ILE A 57 -13.20 -29.53 -22.60
C ILE A 57 -11.68 -29.75 -22.53
N LEU A 58 -10.91 -28.82 -21.96
CA LEU A 58 -9.46 -28.95 -21.84
C LEU A 58 -9.04 -30.16 -20.97
N HIS A 59 -9.70 -30.40 -19.84
CA HIS A 59 -9.47 -31.59 -19.02
C HIS A 59 -9.77 -32.87 -19.80
N LYS A 60 -10.90 -32.92 -20.51
CA LYS A 60 -11.27 -34.08 -21.32
C LYS A 60 -10.28 -34.33 -22.45
N MET A 61 -9.83 -33.28 -23.13
CA MET A 61 -8.79 -33.37 -24.16
C MET A 61 -7.45 -33.86 -23.58
N TYR A 62 -7.10 -33.42 -22.37
CA TYR A 62 -5.90 -33.88 -21.68
C TYR A 62 -6.01 -35.34 -21.26
N ASP A 63 -7.12 -35.78 -20.69
CA ASP A 63 -7.35 -37.17 -20.31
C ASP A 63 -7.16 -38.13 -21.49
N HIS A 64 -7.60 -37.71 -22.68
CA HIS A 64 -7.51 -38.51 -23.90
C HIS A 64 -6.08 -38.59 -24.49
N SER A 65 -5.31 -37.51 -24.45
CA SER A 65 -4.04 -37.41 -25.20
C SER A 65 -2.79 -37.23 -24.33
N GLN A 66 -2.95 -36.76 -23.10
CA GLN A 66 -1.89 -36.29 -22.21
C GLN A 66 -0.96 -35.27 -22.90
N HIS A 67 -1.50 -34.51 -23.86
CA HIS A 67 -0.69 -33.64 -24.70
C HIS A 67 -0.21 -32.39 -23.93
N HIS A 68 1.10 -32.16 -23.92
CA HIS A 68 1.75 -31.10 -23.14
C HIS A 68 1.24 -29.67 -23.43
N LYS A 69 0.78 -29.38 -24.66
CA LYS A 69 0.16 -28.08 -25.00
C LYS A 69 -1.14 -27.86 -24.25
N ILE A 70 -1.92 -28.91 -24.01
CA ILE A 70 -3.18 -28.83 -23.27
C ILE A 70 -2.87 -28.57 -21.80
N ALA A 71 -1.90 -29.28 -21.23
CA ALA A 71 -1.42 -29.00 -19.87
C ALA A 71 -0.95 -27.56 -19.69
N TYR A 72 -0.24 -27.00 -20.68
CA TYR A 72 0.14 -25.58 -20.68
C TYR A 72 -1.07 -24.64 -20.70
N GLN A 73 -2.10 -24.93 -21.51
CA GLN A 73 -3.32 -24.11 -21.55
C GLN A 73 -4.10 -24.20 -20.24
N LEU A 74 -4.21 -25.38 -19.64
CA LEU A 74 -4.81 -25.54 -18.30
C LEU A 74 -4.03 -24.75 -17.26
N ALA A 75 -2.70 -24.81 -17.27
CA ALA A 75 -1.88 -24.01 -16.36
C ALA A 75 -2.12 -22.52 -16.49
N LYS A 76 -2.16 -22.00 -17.73
CA LYS A 76 -2.44 -20.59 -18.01
C LYS A 76 -3.80 -20.17 -17.47
N LEU A 77 -4.82 -20.98 -17.73
CA LEU A 77 -6.18 -20.69 -17.28
C LEU A 77 -6.30 -20.70 -15.76
N TYR A 78 -5.68 -21.66 -15.08
CA TYR A 78 -5.67 -21.69 -13.61
C TYR A 78 -4.89 -20.52 -12.99
N ASP A 79 -3.81 -20.07 -13.62
CA ASP A 79 -3.06 -18.87 -13.19
C ASP A 79 -3.90 -17.61 -13.36
N GLU A 80 -4.59 -17.44 -14.50
CA GLU A 80 -5.51 -16.32 -14.77
C GLU A 80 -6.63 -16.19 -13.72
N PHE A 81 -7.10 -17.30 -13.14
CA PHE A 81 -8.10 -17.32 -12.07
C PHE A 81 -7.51 -17.38 -10.65
N ASN A 82 -6.25 -17.01 -10.49
CA ASN A 82 -5.53 -16.98 -9.21
C ASN A 82 -5.52 -18.34 -8.45
N GLN A 83 -5.57 -19.46 -9.19
CA GLN A 83 -5.48 -20.82 -8.64
C GLN A 83 -4.06 -21.36 -8.79
N ALA A 84 -3.10 -20.68 -8.16
CA ALA A 84 -1.66 -20.88 -8.39
C ALA A 84 -1.17 -22.33 -8.11
N GLU A 85 -1.71 -23.03 -7.11
CA GLU A 85 -1.35 -24.42 -6.82
C GLU A 85 -1.74 -25.38 -7.97
N LEU A 86 -2.94 -25.17 -8.54
CA LEU A 86 -3.42 -25.95 -9.68
C LEU A 86 -2.64 -25.59 -10.93
N ALA A 87 -2.35 -24.32 -11.14
CA ALA A 87 -1.51 -23.85 -12.23
C ALA A 87 -0.12 -24.52 -12.17
N LEU A 88 0.49 -24.61 -10.98
CA LEU A 88 1.77 -25.28 -10.76
C LEU A 88 1.71 -26.77 -11.09
N LYS A 89 0.63 -27.46 -10.70
CA LYS A 89 0.44 -28.87 -11.06
C LYS A 89 0.44 -29.05 -12.58
N TRP A 90 -0.30 -28.20 -13.30
CA TRP A 90 -0.45 -28.31 -14.75
C TRP A 90 0.80 -27.89 -15.52
N ILE A 91 1.52 -26.85 -15.09
CA ILE A 91 2.73 -26.39 -15.79
C ILE A 91 3.86 -27.43 -15.70
N ASN A 92 3.90 -28.21 -14.61
CA ASN A 92 4.83 -29.32 -14.43
C ASN A 92 4.53 -30.52 -15.35
N LEU A 93 3.28 -30.68 -15.80
CA LEU A 93 2.87 -31.69 -16.78
C LEU A 93 3.18 -31.28 -18.23
N ALA A 94 3.38 -29.98 -18.49
CA ALA A 94 3.72 -29.45 -19.81
C ALA A 94 5.19 -29.70 -20.22
N LYS A 95 5.62 -30.96 -20.33
CA LYS A 95 7.01 -31.37 -20.61
C LYS A 95 7.39 -31.23 -22.10
N SER A 96 7.54 -30.00 -22.61
CA SER A 96 7.96 -29.73 -23.99
C SER A 96 9.15 -28.80 -24.10
N SER A 97 10.03 -29.06 -25.08
CA SER A 97 11.16 -28.21 -25.45
C SER A 97 10.79 -27.11 -26.45
N LYS A 98 9.70 -27.27 -27.22
CA LYS A 98 9.35 -26.39 -28.36
C LYS A 98 8.79 -25.01 -27.98
N PHE A 99 8.29 -24.83 -26.75
CA PHE A 99 7.83 -23.52 -26.21
C PHE A 99 8.44 -23.28 -24.83
N SER A 100 9.71 -23.66 -24.68
CA SER A 100 10.49 -23.55 -23.44
C SER A 100 10.41 -22.16 -22.82
N TYR A 101 10.45 -21.08 -23.63
CA TYR A 101 10.40 -19.71 -23.11
C TYR A 101 9.07 -19.41 -22.41
N GLN A 102 7.95 -19.42 -23.15
CA GLN A 102 6.63 -19.03 -22.60
C GLN A 102 6.20 -19.95 -21.45
N LYS A 103 6.55 -21.24 -21.52
CA LYS A 103 6.28 -22.17 -20.42
C LYS A 103 7.06 -21.81 -19.16
N ASN A 104 8.36 -21.55 -19.30
CA ASN A 104 9.21 -21.26 -18.14
C ASN A 104 8.91 -19.86 -17.58
N LEU A 105 8.50 -18.90 -18.42
CA LEU A 105 8.03 -17.60 -17.96
C LEU A 105 6.75 -17.76 -17.12
N LEU A 106 5.74 -18.45 -17.65
CA LEU A 106 4.52 -18.75 -16.90
C LEU A 106 4.82 -19.53 -15.60
N HIS A 107 5.73 -20.50 -15.65
CA HIS A 107 6.15 -21.23 -14.45
C HIS A 107 6.79 -20.31 -13.40
N ALA A 108 7.62 -19.35 -13.81
CA ALA A 108 8.22 -18.39 -12.91
C ALA A 108 7.18 -17.47 -12.26
N ASN A 109 6.19 -17.00 -13.02
CA ASN A 109 5.11 -16.16 -12.52
C ASN A 109 4.20 -16.91 -11.54
N ILE A 110 3.83 -18.17 -11.86
CA ILE A 110 3.10 -19.04 -10.92
C ILE A 110 3.88 -19.21 -9.61
N LEU A 111 5.20 -19.38 -9.68
CA LEU A 111 6.05 -19.48 -8.49
C LEU A 111 6.12 -18.15 -7.71
N MET A 112 6.04 -17.00 -8.38
CA MET A 112 5.92 -15.69 -7.70
C MET A 112 4.61 -15.60 -6.93
N ASN A 113 3.48 -15.98 -7.56
CA ASN A 113 2.16 -15.99 -6.93
C ASN A 113 2.09 -16.93 -5.71
N LEU A 114 2.91 -17.98 -5.69
CA LEU A 114 3.04 -18.90 -4.55
C LEU A 114 4.05 -18.45 -3.48
N GLY A 115 4.78 -17.35 -3.70
CA GLY A 115 5.85 -16.89 -2.80
C GLY A 115 7.18 -17.63 -2.95
N ASP A 116 7.32 -18.54 -3.93
CA ASP A 116 8.53 -19.31 -4.23
C ASP A 116 9.58 -18.49 -5.02
N TYR A 117 9.90 -17.31 -4.49
CA TYR A 117 10.75 -16.30 -5.12
C TYR A 117 12.13 -16.79 -5.56
N SER A 118 12.75 -17.68 -4.77
CA SER A 118 14.07 -18.25 -5.09
C SER A 118 14.07 -19.07 -6.37
N LEU A 119 13.05 -19.92 -6.54
CA LEU A 119 12.91 -20.76 -7.73
C LEU A 119 12.51 -19.92 -8.95
N SER A 120 11.56 -18.99 -8.78
CA SER A 120 11.18 -18.05 -9.84
C SER A 120 12.41 -17.29 -10.36
N LYS A 121 13.17 -16.66 -9.47
CA LYS A 121 14.41 -15.93 -9.80
C LYS A 121 15.41 -16.78 -10.57
N LYS A 122 15.57 -18.05 -10.21
CA LYS A 122 16.49 -18.97 -10.91
C LYS A 122 16.03 -19.24 -12.34
N ILE A 123 14.72 -19.41 -12.56
CA ILE A 123 14.14 -19.62 -13.89
C ILE A 123 14.28 -18.34 -14.73
N LEU A 124 13.88 -17.18 -14.19
CA LEU A 124 13.97 -15.89 -14.88
C LEU A 124 15.40 -15.53 -15.27
N ASN A 125 16.38 -15.71 -14.37
CA ASN A 125 17.79 -15.49 -14.68
C ASN A 125 18.31 -16.40 -15.80
N LYS A 126 17.78 -17.63 -15.92
CA LYS A 126 18.12 -18.51 -17.04
C LYS A 126 17.46 -18.03 -18.33
N LEU A 127 16.25 -17.49 -18.25
CA LEU A 127 15.54 -16.92 -19.40
C LEU A 127 16.28 -15.72 -19.98
N ILE A 128 16.64 -14.71 -19.18
CA ILE A 128 17.38 -13.54 -19.69
C ILE A 128 18.77 -13.91 -20.23
N LYS A 129 19.40 -14.98 -19.74
CA LYS A 129 20.67 -15.47 -20.30
C LYS A 129 20.50 -16.16 -21.65
N SER A 130 19.38 -16.84 -21.84
CA SER A 130 19.12 -17.65 -23.05
C SER A 130 18.40 -16.86 -24.13
N PHE A 131 17.65 -15.83 -23.73
CA PHE A 131 16.81 -14.96 -24.55
C PHE A 131 16.95 -13.50 -24.06
N PRO A 132 18.15 -12.91 -24.19
CA PRO A 132 18.43 -11.57 -23.68
C PRO A 132 17.68 -10.46 -24.43
N ASP A 133 17.09 -10.77 -25.58
CA ASP A 133 16.36 -9.87 -26.46
C ASP A 133 14.84 -9.89 -26.22
N ARG A 134 14.39 -10.45 -25.09
CA ARG A 134 12.97 -10.56 -24.74
C ARG A 134 12.65 -9.85 -23.42
N ALA A 135 11.80 -8.84 -23.50
CA ALA A 135 11.45 -7.97 -22.38
C ALA A 135 10.72 -8.69 -21.24
N GLU A 136 9.92 -9.71 -21.54
CA GLU A 136 8.95 -10.26 -20.58
C GLU A 136 9.62 -10.87 -19.34
N ALA A 137 10.80 -11.47 -19.50
CA ALA A 137 11.55 -12.01 -18.37
C ALA A 137 12.19 -10.90 -17.51
N TYR A 138 12.50 -9.74 -18.07
CA TYR A 138 12.96 -8.56 -17.33
C TYR A 138 11.79 -7.92 -16.57
N GLN A 139 10.59 -7.85 -17.17
CA GLN A 139 9.37 -7.39 -16.52
C GLN A 139 9.05 -8.24 -15.27
N SER A 140 9.05 -9.57 -15.41
CA SER A 140 8.84 -10.46 -14.26
C SER A 140 9.95 -10.36 -13.20
N LEU A 141 11.17 -9.97 -13.57
CA LEU A 141 12.25 -9.73 -12.59
C LEU A 141 12.07 -8.40 -11.85
N ALA A 142 11.57 -7.36 -12.53
CA ALA A 142 11.21 -6.10 -11.90
C ALA A 142 10.05 -6.29 -10.91
N GLU A 143 8.99 -7.00 -11.32
CA GLU A 143 7.86 -7.34 -10.46
C GLU A 143 8.28 -8.22 -9.27
N LEU A 144 9.14 -9.22 -9.50
CA LEU A 144 9.69 -10.01 -8.40
C LEU A 144 10.46 -9.15 -7.41
N ALA A 145 11.25 -8.17 -7.88
CA ALA A 145 11.98 -7.26 -7.02
C ALA A 145 11.02 -6.36 -6.21
N TYR A 146 9.96 -5.86 -6.83
CA TYR A 146 8.88 -5.14 -6.16
C TYR A 146 8.22 -5.97 -5.03
N LEU A 147 7.83 -7.22 -5.32
CA LEU A 147 7.25 -8.14 -4.33
C LEU A 147 8.19 -8.47 -3.17
N GLN A 148 9.51 -8.36 -3.40
CA GLN A 148 10.53 -8.55 -2.38
C GLN A 148 10.92 -7.25 -1.65
N ASN A 149 10.28 -6.12 -1.98
CA ASN A 149 10.63 -4.79 -1.50
C ASN A 149 12.11 -4.43 -1.77
N ASP A 150 12.68 -4.92 -2.88
CA ASP A 150 14.06 -4.71 -3.33
C ASP A 150 14.06 -3.62 -4.41
N ILE A 151 13.83 -2.37 -3.98
CA ILE A 151 13.62 -1.20 -4.86
C ILE A 151 14.80 -0.98 -5.81
N ASP A 152 16.04 -1.15 -5.34
CA ASP A 152 17.24 -0.99 -6.17
C ASP A 152 17.26 -1.99 -7.35
N ARG A 153 16.87 -3.24 -7.12
CA ARG A 153 16.77 -4.23 -8.20
C ARG A 153 15.58 -4.00 -9.11
N GLN A 154 14.46 -3.52 -8.56
CA GLN A 154 13.31 -3.14 -9.36
C GLN A 154 13.72 -2.05 -10.36
N ILE A 155 14.31 -0.95 -9.88
CA ILE A 155 14.82 0.14 -10.71
C ILE A 155 15.82 -0.40 -11.75
N TYR A 156 16.78 -1.23 -11.35
CA TYR A 156 17.75 -1.81 -12.28
C TYR A 156 17.10 -2.52 -13.47
N PHE A 157 16.06 -3.33 -13.24
CA PHE A 157 15.39 -4.05 -14.33
C PHE A 157 14.47 -3.14 -15.16
N LEU A 158 13.81 -2.16 -14.52
CA LEU A 158 13.00 -1.18 -15.22
C LEU A 158 13.87 -0.25 -16.12
N GLU A 159 15.05 0.16 -15.66
CA GLU A 159 15.99 0.95 -16.48
C GLU A 159 16.52 0.15 -17.68
N ILE A 160 16.69 -1.17 -17.54
CA ILE A 160 17.00 -2.04 -18.69
C ILE A 160 15.82 -2.06 -19.68
N LEU A 161 14.60 -2.15 -19.18
CA LEU A 161 13.39 -2.11 -20.01
C LEU A 161 13.27 -0.80 -20.77
N ASP A 162 13.53 0.32 -20.10
CA ASP A 162 13.54 1.65 -20.71
C ASP A 162 14.59 1.78 -21.81
N GLN A 163 15.84 1.42 -21.50
CA GLN A 163 16.97 1.60 -22.40
C GLN A 163 16.88 0.72 -23.66
N TYR A 164 16.40 -0.52 -23.54
CA TYR A 164 16.49 -1.51 -24.63
C TYR A 164 15.14 -1.92 -25.23
N PHE A 165 14.05 -1.76 -24.48
CA PHE A 165 12.75 -2.35 -24.83
C PHE A 165 11.61 -1.35 -24.94
N SER A 166 11.77 -0.09 -24.54
CA SER A 166 10.74 0.97 -24.53
C SER A 166 9.86 1.05 -25.77
N LYS A 167 10.40 0.75 -26.97
CA LYS A 167 9.65 0.76 -28.24
C LYS A 167 8.72 -0.44 -28.46
N TYR A 168 8.84 -1.49 -27.65
CA TYR A 168 8.16 -2.79 -27.84
C TYR A 168 7.24 -3.15 -26.68
N ILE A 169 7.25 -2.36 -25.62
CA ILE A 169 6.39 -2.53 -24.44
C ILE A 169 5.54 -1.28 -24.25
N ASP A 170 4.61 -1.35 -23.31
CA ASP A 170 3.84 -0.20 -22.89
C ASP A 170 4.75 0.77 -22.13
N PHE A 171 5.26 1.78 -22.84
CA PHE A 171 6.14 2.79 -22.27
C PHE A 171 5.45 3.61 -21.19
N GLN A 172 4.15 3.86 -21.31
CA GLN A 172 3.39 4.62 -20.31
C GLN A 172 3.39 3.86 -18.98
N GLN A 173 3.04 2.58 -19.01
CA GLN A 173 3.10 1.74 -17.81
C GLN A 173 4.52 1.64 -17.24
N LEU A 174 5.53 1.42 -18.09
CA LEU A 174 6.93 1.38 -17.67
C LEU A 174 7.35 2.66 -16.95
N ARG A 175 7.00 3.82 -17.49
CA ARG A 175 7.30 5.13 -16.90
C ARG A 175 6.63 5.28 -15.55
N THR A 176 5.35 4.92 -15.44
CA THR A 176 4.63 4.93 -14.16
C THR A 176 5.29 4.00 -13.13
N ASP A 177 5.72 2.81 -13.54
CA ASP A 177 6.43 1.86 -12.66
C ASP A 177 7.79 2.41 -12.20
N LEU A 178 8.54 3.08 -13.08
CA LEU A 178 9.80 3.76 -12.75
C LEU A 178 9.59 4.90 -11.76
N LEU A 179 8.61 5.77 -12.01
CA LEU A 179 8.27 6.86 -11.09
C LEU A 179 7.82 6.32 -9.72
N GLY A 180 7.05 5.24 -9.72
CA GLY A 180 6.64 4.52 -8.52
C GLY A 180 7.85 4.03 -7.72
N ALA A 181 8.79 3.35 -8.39
CA ALA A 181 10.01 2.86 -7.76
C ALA A 181 10.92 4.01 -7.26
N TYR A 182 11.07 5.08 -8.04
CA TYR A 182 11.82 6.26 -7.61
C TYR A 182 11.18 6.93 -6.39
N SER A 183 9.85 7.05 -6.32
CA SER A 183 9.16 7.65 -5.17
C SER A 183 9.46 6.96 -3.84
N GLN A 184 9.88 5.69 -3.87
CA GLN A 184 10.22 4.87 -2.71
C GLN A 184 11.72 4.85 -2.40
N GLN A 185 12.56 5.44 -3.26
CA GLN A 185 14.01 5.42 -3.10
C GLN A 185 14.50 6.49 -2.13
N GLU A 186 15.40 6.14 -1.21
CA GLU A 186 16.00 7.10 -0.28
C GLU A 186 16.95 8.10 -0.98
N MET A 187 17.68 7.64 -2.00
CA MET A 187 18.62 8.44 -2.78
C MET A 187 18.13 8.60 -4.21
N LEU A 188 17.58 9.77 -4.52
CA LEU A 188 16.97 10.07 -5.81
C LEU A 188 17.98 10.63 -6.83
N ASP A 189 17.90 10.13 -8.06
CA ASP A 189 18.58 10.72 -9.22
C ASP A 189 17.59 11.59 -10.02
N LEU A 190 17.51 12.87 -9.65
CA LEU A 190 16.61 13.83 -10.29
C LEU A 190 16.91 14.05 -11.78
N ALA A 191 18.14 13.80 -12.24
CA ALA A 191 18.48 13.96 -13.64
C ALA A 191 17.79 12.89 -14.50
N LYS A 192 17.79 11.63 -14.02
CA LYS A 192 17.07 10.52 -14.67
C LYS A 192 15.56 10.73 -14.68
N ILE A 193 14.99 11.18 -13.56
CA ILE A 193 13.56 11.46 -13.48
C ILE A 193 13.17 12.55 -14.48
N LYS A 194 14.01 13.60 -14.59
CA LYS A 194 13.80 14.67 -15.55
C LYS A 194 13.88 14.18 -17.00
N GLU A 195 14.87 13.35 -17.33
CA GLU A 195 15.00 12.73 -18.66
C GLU A 195 13.77 11.88 -19.01
N LEU A 196 13.27 11.09 -18.04
CA LEU A 196 12.11 10.23 -18.20
C LEU A 196 10.81 10.99 -18.49
N VAL A 197 10.64 12.20 -17.95
CA VAL A 197 9.40 12.99 -18.07
C VAL A 197 9.43 14.06 -19.15
N GLU A 198 10.62 14.48 -19.59
CA GLU A 198 10.80 15.49 -20.65
C GLU A 198 10.91 14.87 -22.05
N ASP A 199 10.84 13.54 -22.18
CA ASP A 199 10.83 12.88 -23.49
C ASP A 199 9.59 13.31 -24.31
N THR A 200 9.83 14.14 -25.33
CA THR A 200 8.76 14.70 -26.17
C THR A 200 8.15 13.69 -27.14
N ASP A 201 8.83 12.56 -27.37
CA ASP A 201 8.31 11.49 -28.23
C ASP A 201 7.47 10.47 -27.43
N ALA A 202 7.42 10.60 -26.10
CA ALA A 202 6.64 9.75 -25.21
C ALA A 202 5.15 10.17 -25.12
N PRO A 203 4.25 9.25 -24.72
CA PRO A 203 2.87 9.60 -24.37
C PRO A 203 2.82 10.69 -23.30
N GLU A 204 1.79 11.53 -23.32
CA GLU A 204 1.57 12.54 -22.28
C GLU A 204 1.52 11.91 -20.88
N LEU A 205 1.92 12.69 -19.87
CA LEU A 205 1.86 12.25 -18.47
C LEU A 205 0.42 12.09 -18.02
N THR A 206 0.15 11.02 -17.28
CA THR A 206 -1.15 10.78 -16.66
C THR A 206 -1.29 11.52 -15.33
N SER A 207 -2.50 11.51 -14.76
CA SER A 207 -2.70 11.93 -13.36
C SER A 207 -1.79 11.16 -12.41
N GLN A 208 -1.72 9.84 -12.57
CA GLN A 208 -0.89 8.99 -11.72
C GLN A 208 0.60 9.34 -11.83
N ASP A 209 1.10 9.61 -13.04
CA ASP A 209 2.49 10.05 -13.25
C ASP A 209 2.75 11.37 -12.50
N TYR A 210 1.82 12.32 -12.57
CA TYR A 210 1.93 13.60 -11.87
C TYR A 210 1.85 13.45 -10.35
N SER A 211 0.99 12.58 -9.83
CA SER A 211 0.90 12.28 -8.39
C SER A 211 2.20 11.65 -7.87
N LEU A 212 2.80 10.74 -8.63
CA LEU A 212 4.10 10.15 -8.29
C LEU A 212 5.23 11.18 -8.34
N LEU A 213 5.24 12.07 -9.33
CA LEU A 213 6.18 13.19 -9.37
C LEU A 213 6.02 14.10 -8.16
N ALA A 214 4.79 14.45 -7.80
CA ALA A 214 4.52 15.23 -6.61
C ALA A 214 5.07 14.54 -5.36
N GLN A 215 4.81 13.24 -5.18
CA GLN A 215 5.35 12.46 -4.07
C GLN A 215 6.89 12.46 -4.03
N ILE A 216 7.55 12.32 -5.17
CA ILE A 216 9.02 12.39 -5.28
C ILE A 216 9.51 13.76 -4.76
N TYR A 217 8.90 14.85 -5.22
CA TYR A 217 9.29 16.21 -4.83
C TYR A 217 8.93 16.53 -3.37
N LEU A 218 7.85 15.98 -2.83
CA LEU A 218 7.49 16.04 -1.42
C LEU A 218 8.56 15.34 -0.56
N ASN A 219 9.01 14.16 -0.96
CA ASN A 219 10.01 13.36 -0.22
C ASN A 219 11.39 14.05 -0.12
N ILE A 220 11.74 14.89 -1.09
CA ILE A 220 12.96 15.72 -1.06
C ILE A 220 12.71 17.14 -0.51
N TYR A 221 11.53 17.39 0.06
CA TYR A 221 11.14 18.66 0.69
C TYR A 221 11.15 19.87 -0.27
N VAL A 222 10.87 19.64 -1.56
CA VAL A 222 10.73 20.70 -2.59
C VAL A 222 9.24 20.95 -2.84
N TYR A 223 8.60 21.52 -1.83
CA TYR A 223 7.13 21.62 -1.74
C TYR A 223 6.49 22.45 -2.87
N GLU A 224 7.16 23.50 -3.38
CA GLU A 224 6.58 24.30 -4.47
C GLU A 224 6.43 23.51 -5.78
N GLN A 225 7.40 22.65 -6.09
CA GLN A 225 7.34 21.81 -7.29
C GLN A 225 6.39 20.63 -7.07
N SER A 226 6.41 20.03 -5.88
CA SER A 226 5.43 19.02 -5.47
C SER A 226 4.01 19.53 -5.67
N ALA A 227 3.69 20.71 -5.15
CA ALA A 227 2.35 21.29 -5.25
C ALA A 227 1.95 21.59 -6.71
N GLN A 228 2.90 21.98 -7.57
CA GLN A 228 2.62 22.18 -8.99
C GLN A 228 2.25 20.87 -9.69
N TYR A 229 2.95 19.78 -9.40
CA TYR A 229 2.63 18.48 -9.98
C TYR A 229 1.33 17.90 -9.43
N ALA A 230 1.09 17.99 -8.13
CA ALA A 230 -0.17 17.52 -7.54
C ALA A 230 -1.38 18.29 -8.09
N LYS A 231 -1.26 19.61 -8.33
CA LYS A 231 -2.30 20.38 -9.04
C LYS A 231 -2.56 19.86 -10.45
N ARG A 232 -1.51 19.54 -11.21
CA ARG A 232 -1.67 18.96 -12.56
C ARG A 232 -2.32 17.59 -12.53
N ALA A 233 -2.03 16.76 -11.52
CA ALA A 233 -2.71 15.49 -11.33
C ALA A 233 -4.21 15.71 -11.12
N ILE A 234 -4.59 16.61 -10.20
CA ILE A 234 -5.99 16.94 -9.91
C ILE A 234 -6.70 17.56 -11.11
N ASP A 235 -6.02 18.39 -11.91
CA ASP A 235 -6.58 18.94 -13.15
C ASP A 235 -6.94 17.85 -14.18
N LEU A 236 -6.19 16.74 -14.21
CA LEU A 236 -6.45 15.58 -15.07
C LEU A 236 -7.47 14.61 -14.46
N ASN A 237 -7.40 14.40 -13.16
CA ASN A 237 -8.32 13.56 -12.40
C ASN A 237 -8.67 14.23 -11.05
N PRO A 238 -9.84 14.89 -10.96
CA PRO A 238 -10.26 15.56 -9.74
C PRO A 238 -10.41 14.63 -8.52
N ASP A 239 -10.57 13.33 -8.75
CA ASP A 239 -10.75 12.30 -7.72
C ASP A 239 -9.42 11.59 -7.34
N ASP A 240 -8.26 12.16 -7.72
CA ASP A 240 -6.95 11.65 -7.33
C ASP A 240 -6.63 12.00 -5.86
N PHE A 241 -7.10 11.16 -4.94
CA PHE A 241 -6.92 11.35 -3.50
C PHE A 241 -5.44 11.44 -3.10
N SER A 242 -4.54 10.71 -3.77
CA SER A 242 -3.10 10.78 -3.50
C SER A 242 -2.57 12.19 -3.75
N ALA A 243 -2.95 12.82 -4.86
CA ALA A 243 -2.59 14.21 -5.13
C ALA A 243 -3.17 15.20 -4.11
N HIS A 244 -4.41 14.99 -3.65
CA HIS A 244 -5.03 15.85 -2.62
C HIS A 244 -4.32 15.74 -1.26
N PHE A 245 -3.91 14.53 -0.85
CA PHE A 245 -3.11 14.35 0.36
C PHE A 245 -1.74 15.02 0.24
N ILE A 246 -1.06 14.87 -0.90
CA ILE A 246 0.22 15.54 -1.14
C ILE A 246 0.07 17.06 -1.09
N LEU A 247 -0.98 17.63 -1.71
CA LEU A 247 -1.26 19.07 -1.62
C LEU A 247 -1.52 19.54 -0.19
N LEU A 248 -2.27 18.76 0.59
CA LEU A 248 -2.52 19.10 1.99
C LEU A 248 -1.21 19.24 2.78
N GLU A 249 -0.27 18.30 2.58
CA GLU A 249 1.05 18.38 3.20
C GLU A 249 1.87 19.57 2.67
N ASP A 250 1.91 19.77 1.35
CA ASP A 250 2.64 20.88 0.74
C ASP A 250 2.14 22.24 1.25
N TYR A 251 0.82 22.45 1.31
CA TYR A 251 0.23 23.68 1.82
C TYR A 251 0.57 23.93 3.29
N HIS A 252 0.61 22.89 4.12
CA HIS A 252 1.06 23.00 5.50
C HIS A 252 2.51 23.50 5.58
N PHE A 253 3.43 22.88 4.82
CA PHE A 253 4.84 23.25 4.86
C PHE A 253 5.13 24.61 4.22
N LEU A 254 4.36 24.99 3.19
CA LEU A 254 4.42 26.29 2.53
C LEU A 254 3.73 27.41 3.33
N ARG A 255 3.04 27.09 4.44
CA ARG A 255 2.25 28.05 5.24
C ARG A 255 1.14 28.74 4.45
N GLN A 256 0.48 27.97 3.57
CA GLN A 256 -0.67 28.40 2.78
C GLN A 256 -1.95 28.00 3.51
N ASP A 257 -2.27 28.73 4.59
CA ASP A 257 -3.31 28.34 5.54
C ASP A 257 -4.71 28.25 4.90
N LEU A 258 -5.04 29.15 3.96
CA LEU A 258 -6.33 29.15 3.27
C LEU A 258 -6.46 27.91 2.36
N GLU A 259 -5.43 27.62 1.58
CA GLU A 259 -5.40 26.47 0.67
C GLU A 259 -5.36 25.15 1.45
N PHE A 260 -4.66 25.12 2.59
CA PHE A 260 -4.68 24.00 3.53
C PHE A 260 -6.09 23.73 4.04
N GLU A 261 -6.81 24.75 4.52
CA GLU A 261 -8.19 24.62 4.99
C GLU A 261 -9.12 24.12 3.89
N GLN A 262 -9.00 24.66 2.67
CA GLN A 262 -9.78 24.21 1.51
C GLN A 262 -9.52 22.75 1.15
N SER A 263 -8.25 22.33 1.18
CA SER A 263 -7.87 20.94 0.90
C SER A 263 -8.39 19.99 1.97
N MET A 264 -8.33 20.40 3.24
CA MET A 264 -8.85 19.64 4.36
C MET A 264 -10.38 19.48 4.26
N ASP A 265 -11.09 20.56 3.95
CA ASP A 265 -12.54 20.51 3.73
C ASP A 265 -12.90 19.61 2.55
N TRP A 266 -12.16 19.67 1.44
CA TRP A 266 -12.41 18.78 0.31
C TRP A 266 -12.26 17.30 0.71
N LEU A 267 -11.18 16.94 1.41
CA LEU A 267 -10.93 15.56 1.85
C LEU A 267 -12.02 15.06 2.81
N LYS A 268 -12.42 15.86 3.79
CA LYS A 268 -13.50 15.51 4.74
C LYS A 268 -14.84 15.17 4.07
N HIS A 269 -15.13 15.78 2.91
CA HIS A 269 -16.40 15.60 2.20
C HIS A 269 -16.37 14.55 1.10
N ASN A 270 -15.20 14.32 0.48
CA ASN A 270 -15.10 13.46 -0.71
C ASN A 270 -14.46 12.10 -0.44
N LEU A 271 -13.82 11.88 0.72
CA LEU A 271 -13.28 10.58 1.05
C LEU A 271 -14.38 9.50 1.08
N PRO A 272 -14.17 8.33 0.45
CA PRO A 272 -15.12 7.23 0.54
C PRO A 272 -15.32 6.82 2.00
N ALA A 273 -16.59 6.64 2.40
CA ALA A 273 -16.95 6.22 3.73
C ALA A 273 -16.20 4.92 4.10
N TYR A 274 -15.59 4.91 5.28
CA TYR A 274 -14.87 3.76 5.83
C TYR A 274 -13.67 3.28 4.99
N SER A 275 -13.10 4.15 4.14
CA SER A 275 -11.83 3.86 3.49
C SER A 275 -10.65 4.03 4.45
N ASP A 276 -9.60 3.22 4.29
CA ASP A 276 -8.34 3.35 5.06
C ASP A 276 -7.70 4.75 4.89
N LEU A 277 -8.03 5.46 3.81
CA LEU A 277 -7.61 6.84 3.58
C LEU A 277 -8.13 7.80 4.67
N TYR A 278 -9.21 7.46 5.35
CA TYR A 278 -9.75 8.25 6.44
C TYR A 278 -8.80 8.26 7.65
N LEU A 279 -8.16 7.12 7.96
CA LEU A 279 -7.13 7.06 8.98
C LEU A 279 -5.94 7.97 8.62
N HIS A 280 -5.52 7.94 7.36
CA HIS A 280 -4.43 8.78 6.87
C HIS A 280 -4.76 10.28 7.05
N LEU A 281 -6.00 10.71 6.75
CA LEU A 281 -6.45 12.08 7.00
C LEU A 281 -6.34 12.47 8.48
N ILE A 282 -6.74 11.57 9.38
CA ILE A 282 -6.70 11.80 10.83
C ILE A 282 -5.27 11.91 11.33
N GLU A 283 -4.37 11.04 10.87
CA GLU A 283 -2.96 11.10 11.22
C GLU A 283 -2.32 12.42 10.78
N LEU A 284 -2.60 12.86 9.54
CA LEU A 284 -2.15 14.15 9.03
C LEU A 284 -2.71 15.31 9.85
N ALA A 285 -4.02 15.31 10.11
CA ALA A 285 -4.68 16.35 10.89
C ALA A 285 -4.10 16.42 12.32
N GLY A 286 -3.88 15.27 12.97
CA GLY A 286 -3.23 15.19 14.28
C GLY A 286 -1.80 15.70 14.26
N ARG A 287 -1.01 15.30 13.26
CA ARG A 287 0.38 15.74 13.06
C ARG A 287 0.50 17.24 12.83
N PHE A 288 -0.44 17.82 12.08
CA PHE A 288 -0.52 19.25 11.79
C PHE A 288 -1.27 20.04 12.86
N THR A 289 -1.69 19.40 13.96
CA THR A 289 -2.46 20.00 15.06
C THR A 289 -3.76 20.67 14.59
N TYR A 290 -4.35 20.14 13.52
CA TYR A 290 -5.64 20.58 12.98
C TYR A 290 -6.76 19.78 13.65
N TYR A 291 -7.43 20.41 14.61
CA TYR A 291 -8.51 19.81 15.37
C TYR A 291 -9.83 20.51 15.06
N ASP A 292 -10.68 19.83 14.31
CA ASP A 292 -11.94 20.34 13.79
C ASP A 292 -13.12 19.53 14.33
N SER A 293 -14.26 20.19 14.56
CA SER A 293 -15.43 19.54 15.13
C SER A 293 -16.05 18.52 14.19
N GLN A 294 -16.09 18.80 12.88
CA GLN A 294 -16.65 17.87 11.90
C GLN A 294 -15.80 16.60 11.83
N LEU A 295 -14.47 16.76 11.76
CA LEU A 295 -13.56 15.60 11.73
C LEU A 295 -13.62 14.80 13.05
N ALA A 296 -13.78 15.47 14.20
CA ALA A 296 -13.95 14.81 15.49
C ALA A 296 -15.24 13.97 15.58
N ASP A 297 -16.34 14.43 14.98
CA ASP A 297 -17.58 13.66 14.92
C ASP A 297 -17.41 12.42 14.02
N GLN A 298 -16.78 12.59 12.85
CA GLN A 298 -16.46 11.47 11.94
C GLN A 298 -15.48 10.46 12.57
N VAL A 299 -14.54 10.91 13.42
CA VAL A 299 -13.62 10.03 14.18
C VAL A 299 -14.40 9.07 15.09
N LEU A 300 -15.46 9.54 15.75
CA LEU A 300 -16.29 8.68 16.61
C LEU A 300 -17.03 7.61 15.79
N GLU A 301 -17.58 7.98 14.64
CA GLU A 301 -18.22 7.03 13.73
C GLU A 301 -17.23 5.96 13.23
N TYR A 302 -16.03 6.37 12.85
CA TYR A 302 -14.99 5.45 12.37
C TYR A 302 -14.44 4.56 13.49
N TYR A 303 -14.33 5.08 14.73
CA TYR A 303 -13.88 4.32 15.89
C TYR A 303 -14.75 3.09 16.17
N GLU A 304 -16.08 3.21 16.01
CA GLU A 304 -17.02 2.10 16.21
C GLU A 304 -16.84 0.95 15.20
N LEU A 305 -16.25 1.24 14.03
CA LEU A 305 -16.09 0.29 12.93
C LEU A 305 -14.67 -0.25 12.78
N SER A 306 -13.68 0.48 13.29
CA SER A 306 -12.29 0.05 13.34
C SER A 306 -12.17 -1.19 14.23
N GLU A 307 -11.51 -2.25 13.78
CA GLU A 307 -11.23 -3.44 14.59
C GLU A 307 -9.77 -3.51 15.06
N GLU A 308 -8.86 -2.87 14.31
CA GLU A 308 -7.43 -2.89 14.56
C GLU A 308 -7.01 -1.95 15.69
N PHE A 309 -6.10 -2.44 16.55
CA PHE A 309 -5.63 -1.69 17.73
C PHE A 309 -4.92 -0.38 17.34
N ASP A 310 -3.99 -0.43 16.38
CA ASP A 310 -3.18 0.72 15.98
C ASP A 310 -4.05 1.84 15.39
N GLN A 311 -5.07 1.46 14.62
CA GLN A 311 -6.05 2.39 14.06
C GLN A 311 -6.84 3.07 15.17
N ARG A 312 -7.36 2.28 16.13
CA ARG A 312 -8.08 2.80 17.30
C ARG A 312 -7.24 3.74 18.15
N GLU A 313 -5.95 3.46 18.32
CA GLU A 313 -5.04 4.34 19.04
C GLU A 313 -4.93 5.72 18.38
N ALA A 314 -4.73 5.78 17.05
CA ALA A 314 -4.65 7.04 16.31
C ALA A 314 -5.95 7.86 16.41
N LEU A 315 -7.11 7.20 16.37
CA LEU A 315 -8.43 7.83 16.53
C LEU A 315 -8.60 8.43 17.93
N ILE A 316 -8.21 7.68 18.96
CA ILE A 316 -8.23 8.13 20.37
C ILE A 316 -7.30 9.33 20.54
N ASP A 317 -6.08 9.26 20.01
CA ASP A 317 -5.10 10.35 20.04
C ASP A 317 -5.70 11.62 19.47
N TYR A 318 -6.31 11.55 18.28
CA TYR A 318 -6.93 12.70 17.63
C TYR A 318 -8.08 13.28 18.47
N TYR A 319 -9.05 12.44 18.86
CA TYR A 319 -10.25 12.91 19.56
C TYR A 319 -9.95 13.51 20.94
N VAL A 320 -9.02 12.91 21.69
CA VAL A 320 -8.57 13.45 22.98
C VAL A 320 -7.91 14.82 22.78
N ASN A 321 -7.01 14.95 21.79
CA ASN A 321 -6.37 16.23 21.51
C ASN A 321 -7.37 17.32 21.09
N TYR A 322 -8.36 16.99 20.25
CA TYR A 322 -9.44 17.90 19.89
C TYR A 322 -10.20 18.38 21.14
N CYS A 323 -10.63 17.45 22.00
CA CYS A 323 -11.36 17.80 23.21
C CYS A 323 -10.53 18.68 24.16
N LEU A 324 -9.23 18.38 24.32
CA LEU A 324 -8.35 19.19 25.17
C LEU A 324 -8.16 20.61 24.61
N GLN A 325 -7.97 20.76 23.30
CA GLN A 325 -7.85 22.07 22.65
C GLN A 325 -9.15 22.88 22.73
N ALA A 326 -10.30 22.22 22.62
CA ALA A 326 -11.61 22.85 22.77
C ALA A 326 -11.99 23.17 24.23
N GLY A 327 -11.12 22.85 25.21
CA GLY A 327 -11.43 23.01 26.64
C GLY A 327 -12.48 22.03 27.18
N GLN A 328 -12.75 20.94 26.45
CA GLN A 328 -13.77 19.93 26.73
C GLN A 328 -13.16 18.67 27.37
N ALA A 329 -12.25 18.83 28.33
CA ALA A 329 -11.53 17.70 28.94
C ALA A 329 -12.47 16.64 29.58
N GLN A 330 -13.64 17.06 30.09
CA GLN A 330 -14.63 16.12 30.63
C GLN A 330 -15.21 15.22 29.53
N LYS A 331 -15.45 15.76 28.32
CA LYS A 331 -15.95 14.98 27.18
C LYS A 331 -14.93 13.90 26.77
N ALA A 332 -13.64 14.24 26.80
CA ALA A 332 -12.57 13.26 26.57
C ALA A 332 -12.54 12.17 27.64
N LEU A 333 -12.72 12.54 28.92
CA LEU A 333 -12.74 11.58 30.02
C LEU A 333 -13.90 10.59 29.89
N ASP A 334 -15.08 11.09 29.55
CA ASP A 334 -16.28 10.26 29.39
C ASP A 334 -16.13 9.32 28.19
N PHE A 335 -15.55 9.79 27.08
CA PHE A 335 -15.20 8.95 25.94
C PHE A 335 -14.28 7.79 26.34
N LEU A 336 -13.14 8.07 26.98
CA LEU A 336 -12.18 7.02 27.37
C LEU A 336 -12.76 5.99 28.34
N LYS A 337 -13.66 6.41 29.24
CA LYS A 337 -14.31 5.50 30.19
C LYS A 337 -15.32 4.56 29.55
N ASN A 338 -15.87 4.95 28.41
CA ASN A 338 -16.87 4.19 27.67
C ASN A 338 -16.26 3.36 26.53
N ILE A 339 -14.92 3.30 26.42
CA ILE A 339 -14.25 2.41 25.48
C ILE A 339 -14.50 0.96 25.94
N GLU A 340 -15.32 0.24 25.18
CA GLU A 340 -15.58 -1.19 25.35
C GLU A 340 -14.70 -1.99 24.37
N ASP A 341 -13.38 -1.93 24.57
CA ASP A 341 -12.43 -2.64 23.71
C ASP A 341 -11.63 -3.68 24.52
N PRO A 342 -11.85 -4.99 24.28
CA PRO A 342 -11.15 -6.06 24.99
C PRO A 342 -9.64 -6.08 24.71
N TYR A 343 -9.17 -5.44 23.64
CA TYR A 343 -7.77 -5.34 23.27
C TYR A 343 -7.12 -4.03 23.78
N MET A 344 -7.92 -3.02 24.14
CA MET A 344 -7.44 -1.75 24.68
C MET A 344 -7.16 -1.86 26.19
N HIS A 345 -5.99 -2.40 26.54
CA HIS A 345 -5.59 -2.47 27.94
C HIS A 345 -5.49 -1.06 28.56
N PRO A 346 -6.02 -0.82 29.79
CA PRO A 346 -6.06 0.51 30.41
C PRO A 346 -4.70 1.24 30.49
N VAL A 347 -3.60 0.48 30.50
CA VAL A 347 -2.24 1.02 30.47
C VAL A 347 -1.99 1.86 29.21
N TYR A 348 -2.48 1.45 28.03
CA TYR A 348 -2.28 2.20 26.78
C TYR A 348 -2.97 3.57 26.81
N LEU A 349 -4.03 3.70 27.62
CA LEU A 349 -4.76 4.96 27.80
C LEU A 349 -4.13 5.87 28.87
N SER A 350 -3.12 5.41 29.62
CA SER A 350 -2.57 6.15 30.77
C SER A 350 -1.99 7.52 30.39
N TYR A 351 -1.36 7.66 29.22
CA TYR A 351 -0.90 8.97 28.74
C TYR A 351 -2.08 9.94 28.49
N HIS A 352 -3.18 9.44 27.92
CA HIS A 352 -4.39 10.25 27.70
C HIS A 352 -5.04 10.64 29.01
N TYR A 353 -5.19 9.69 29.95
CA TYR A 353 -5.70 9.98 31.28
C TYR A 353 -4.87 11.02 32.01
N ALA A 354 -3.53 10.96 31.94
CA ALA A 354 -2.65 11.95 32.56
C ALA A 354 -2.95 13.37 32.05
N ARG A 355 -3.05 13.53 30.72
CA ARG A 355 -3.32 14.83 30.08
C ARG A 355 -4.73 15.34 30.37
N ILE A 356 -5.72 14.46 30.39
CA ILE A 356 -7.10 14.80 30.72
C ILE A 356 -7.24 15.21 32.19
N TYR A 357 -6.65 14.45 33.12
CA TYR A 357 -6.65 14.81 34.54
C TYR A 357 -5.91 16.11 34.81
N GLN A 358 -4.81 16.37 34.11
CA GLN A 358 -4.10 17.64 34.20
C GLN A 358 -4.99 18.80 33.75
N ALA A 359 -5.69 18.67 32.61
CA ALA A 359 -6.61 19.68 32.11
C ALA A 359 -7.85 19.89 33.02
N LEU A 360 -8.29 18.85 33.73
CA LEU A 360 -9.37 18.92 34.72
C LEU A 360 -8.91 19.41 36.11
N GLY A 361 -7.61 19.59 36.34
CA GLY A 361 -7.06 19.94 37.65
C GLY A 361 -7.13 18.81 38.69
N ILE A 362 -7.22 17.55 38.27
CA ILE A 362 -7.26 16.37 39.15
C ILE A 362 -5.83 15.90 39.45
N GLU A 363 -5.06 16.74 40.15
CA GLU A 363 -3.61 16.58 40.34
C GLU A 363 -3.22 15.24 40.98
N SER A 364 -4.08 14.69 41.85
CA SER A 364 -3.82 13.45 42.59
C SER A 364 -3.61 12.22 41.68
N GLN A 365 -4.10 12.26 40.44
CA GLN A 365 -4.00 11.14 39.50
C GLN A 365 -2.99 11.37 38.37
N VAL A 366 -2.58 12.62 38.11
CA VAL A 366 -1.74 12.96 36.94
C VAL A 366 -0.40 12.24 36.99
N ALA A 367 0.35 12.38 38.09
CA ALA A 367 1.67 11.76 38.23
C ALA A 367 1.60 10.22 38.12
N ALA A 368 0.60 9.60 38.74
CA ALA A 368 0.43 8.15 38.71
C ALA A 368 0.20 7.63 37.27
N GLN A 369 -0.55 8.38 36.46
CA GLN A 369 -0.82 8.01 35.07
C GLN A 369 0.41 8.22 34.17
N TYR A 370 1.15 9.33 34.33
CA TYR A 370 2.41 9.51 33.62
C TYR A 370 3.46 8.45 33.98
N GLU A 371 3.59 8.09 35.25
CA GLU A 371 4.48 7.00 35.69
C GLU A 371 4.03 5.66 35.11
N THR A 372 2.72 5.39 35.06
CA THR A 372 2.21 4.16 34.43
C THR A 372 2.57 4.10 32.94
N ALA A 373 2.39 5.20 32.22
CA ALA A 373 2.76 5.31 30.80
C ALA A 373 4.26 5.08 30.59
N LEU A 374 5.10 5.73 31.41
CA LEU A 374 6.55 5.64 31.30
C LEU A 374 7.10 4.26 31.69
N ASN A 375 6.55 3.63 32.74
CA ASN A 375 6.95 2.29 33.18
C ASN A 375 6.59 1.20 32.18
N ASN A 376 5.56 1.43 31.36
CA ASN A 376 5.15 0.53 30.27
C ASN A 376 5.72 0.93 28.91
N LEU A 377 6.62 1.92 28.87
CA LEU A 377 7.32 2.36 27.68
C LEU A 377 6.40 2.72 26.50
N LEU A 378 5.28 3.40 26.78
CA LEU A 378 4.37 3.84 25.72
C LEU A 378 5.09 4.72 24.70
N SER A 379 4.92 4.41 23.40
CA SER A 379 5.57 5.07 22.26
C SER A 379 5.03 6.49 21.99
N LYS A 380 5.07 7.36 22.99
CA LYS A 380 4.62 8.75 22.92
C LYS A 380 5.85 9.68 23.06
N PRO A 381 6.35 10.33 21.99
CA PRO A 381 7.63 11.06 21.99
C PRO A 381 7.72 12.19 23.02
N ASN A 382 6.59 12.78 23.40
CA ASN A 382 6.51 13.89 24.34
C ASN A 382 6.18 13.45 25.77
N LEU A 383 6.03 12.16 26.05
CA LEU A 383 5.58 11.66 27.35
C LEU A 383 6.45 12.13 28.53
N ALA A 384 7.77 11.96 28.45
CA ALA A 384 8.67 12.42 29.50
C ALA A 384 8.72 13.96 29.62
N LEU A 385 8.56 14.67 28.50
CA LEU A 385 8.48 16.13 28.47
C LEU A 385 7.24 16.64 29.18
N ASP A 386 6.07 16.08 28.89
CA ASP A 386 4.81 16.49 29.47
C ASP A 386 4.79 16.22 30.97
N TYR A 387 5.33 15.08 31.40
CA TYR A 387 5.45 14.77 32.83
C TYR A 387 6.42 15.71 33.56
N ALA A 388 7.60 15.97 33.00
CA ALA A 388 8.56 16.91 33.60
C ALA A 388 8.00 18.33 33.68
N ARG A 389 7.23 18.78 32.67
CA ARG A 389 6.52 20.06 32.71
C ARG A 389 5.47 20.09 33.82
N PHE A 390 4.65 19.05 33.93
CA PHE A 390 3.67 18.95 35.01
C PHE A 390 4.33 19.06 36.39
N LEU A 391 5.43 18.33 36.63
CA LEU A 391 6.15 18.39 37.92
C LEU A 391 6.74 19.78 38.18
N LYS A 392 7.30 20.43 37.14
CA LYS A 392 7.80 21.80 37.24
C LYS A 392 6.67 22.78 37.59
N ASP A 393 5.51 22.67 36.94
CA ASP A 393 4.35 23.52 37.21
C ASP A 393 3.81 23.35 38.64
N GLN A 394 4.04 22.18 39.24
CA GLN A 394 3.75 21.87 40.65
C GLN A 394 4.86 22.30 41.63
N ASN A 395 5.86 23.07 41.17
CA ASN A 395 7.04 23.47 41.94
C ASN A 395 7.89 22.29 42.47
N LYS A 396 7.82 21.12 41.82
CA LYS A 396 8.61 19.93 42.17
C LYS A 396 9.86 19.84 41.28
N LEU A 397 10.75 20.83 41.40
CA LEU A 397 11.91 20.99 40.51
C LEU A 397 12.85 19.78 40.51
N GLU A 398 13.13 19.19 41.66
CA GLU A 398 14.01 18.02 41.78
C GLU A 398 13.41 16.77 41.11
N GLU A 399 12.11 16.53 41.29
CA GLU A 399 11.38 15.44 40.63
C GLU A 399 11.36 15.64 39.11
N ALA A 400 11.08 16.88 38.65
CA ALA A 400 11.07 17.23 37.24
C ALA A 400 12.45 17.01 36.58
N LEU A 401 13.52 17.41 37.27
CA LEU A 401 14.90 17.19 36.81
C LEU A 401 15.21 15.69 36.74
N THR A 402 14.88 14.94 37.79
CA THR A 402 15.07 13.48 37.87
C THR A 402 14.40 12.76 36.71
N VAL A 403 13.14 13.09 36.41
CA VAL A 403 12.41 12.52 35.26
C VAL A 403 13.13 12.85 33.96
N SER A 404 13.51 14.12 33.77
CA SER A 404 14.15 14.55 32.53
C SER A 404 15.51 13.89 32.29
N GLU A 405 16.27 13.60 33.35
CA GLU A 405 17.59 12.95 33.30
C GLU A 405 17.49 11.43 33.12
N ARG A 406 16.50 10.79 33.75
CA ARG A 406 16.25 9.34 33.62
C ARG A 406 16.13 8.90 32.15
N TYR A 407 15.59 9.77 31.30
CA TYR A 407 15.33 9.49 29.89
C TYR A 407 16.32 10.13 28.93
N GLU A 408 17.49 10.59 29.40
CA GLU A 408 18.56 11.07 28.53
C GLU A 408 19.00 10.01 27.51
N ARG A 409 19.17 10.40 26.23
CA ARG A 409 19.56 9.50 25.12
C ARG A 409 18.60 8.31 24.90
N THR A 410 17.35 8.44 25.34
CA THR A 410 16.29 7.46 25.04
C THR A 410 15.38 7.97 23.92
N TYR A 411 14.40 7.17 23.53
CA TYR A 411 13.32 7.57 22.60
C TYR A 411 12.62 8.88 23.00
N TYR A 412 12.49 9.16 24.31
CA TYR A 412 11.85 10.37 24.81
C TYR A 412 12.75 11.62 24.81
N ASP A 413 14.05 11.49 24.49
CA ASP A 413 15.04 12.57 24.56
C ASP A 413 14.97 13.54 23.38
N ASN A 414 13.82 14.16 23.20
CA ASN A 414 13.59 15.14 22.14
C ASN A 414 14.20 16.51 22.46
N LYS A 415 14.31 17.39 21.46
CA LYS A 415 14.93 18.72 21.58
C LYS A 415 14.27 19.60 22.65
N ALA A 416 12.96 19.47 22.85
CA ALA A 416 12.23 20.25 23.85
C ALA A 416 12.52 19.75 25.28
N LEU A 417 12.61 18.43 25.50
CA LEU A 417 13.01 17.87 26.79
C LEU A 417 14.43 18.29 27.19
N ARG A 418 15.37 18.29 26.23
CA ARG A 418 16.75 18.77 26.47
C ARG A 418 16.79 20.22 26.93
N ARG A 419 16.02 21.10 26.28
CA ARG A 419 15.91 22.51 26.68
C ARG A 419 15.30 22.65 28.07
N LEU A 420 14.26 21.88 28.38
CA LEU A 420 13.63 21.90 29.71
C LEU A 420 14.62 21.43 30.78
N ARG A 421 15.39 20.37 30.52
CA ARG A 421 16.41 19.85 31.44
C ARG A 421 17.48 20.90 31.74
N GLU A 422 17.98 21.60 30.73
CA GLU A 422 18.94 22.71 30.91
C GLU A 422 18.36 23.84 31.76
N GLU A 423 17.09 24.18 31.56
CA GLU A 423 16.38 25.18 32.37
C GLU A 423 16.26 24.73 33.83
N LEU A 424 15.84 23.49 34.06
CA LEU A 424 15.67 22.90 35.39
C LEU A 424 16.99 22.86 36.17
N ARG A 425 18.11 22.51 35.52
CA ARG A 425 19.45 22.55 36.15
C ARG A 425 19.81 23.93 36.67
N ARG A 426 19.61 24.97 35.84
CA ARG A 426 19.89 26.36 36.26
C ARG A 426 19.02 26.79 37.43
N GLN A 427 17.74 26.42 37.42
CA GLN A 427 16.81 26.75 38.51
C GLN A 427 17.15 26.01 39.81
N HIS A 428 17.60 24.76 39.70
CA HIS A 428 18.04 23.97 40.85
C HIS A 428 19.31 24.56 41.48
N GLU A 429 20.33 24.88 40.68
CA GLU A 429 21.57 25.53 41.13
C GLU A 429 21.30 26.86 41.85
N GLN A 430 20.36 27.67 41.32
CA GLN A 430 19.95 28.94 41.94
C GLN A 430 19.14 28.78 43.24
N ALA A 431 18.52 27.62 43.46
CA ALA A 431 17.77 27.35 44.69
C ALA A 431 18.66 26.78 45.81
N GLU A 432 19.87 26.31 45.48
CA GLU A 432 20.87 25.81 46.41
C GLU A 432 21.88 26.88 46.88
N GLU A 433 21.95 28.02 46.19
CA GLU A 433 22.68 29.24 46.59
C GLU A 433 21.87 30.13 47.55
#